data_AF-A0A8X8AVS6-F1
#
_entry.id   AF-A0A8X8AVS6-F1
#
_cell.length_a   1.000
_cell.length_b   1.000
_cell.length_c   1.000
_cell.angle_alpha   90.00
_cell.angle_beta   90.00
_cell.angle_gamma   90.00
#
_symmetry.space_group_name_H-M   'P 1'
#
loop_
_entity.id
_entity.type
_entity.pdbx_description
1 polymer ?
#
loop_
_entity_poly.entity_id
_entity_poly.type
_entity_poly.pdbx_seq_one_letter_code
_entity_poly.pdbx_strand_id
1 'polypeptide(L)' 'MKALADRRRVYHFFDVLSFLWGLAMPSELLKTCYEERNPSTLYIEGVQFFYTFEKQEEGLALVKRA' A
#
# COMPACT_ATOMS: atom_id res chain seq x y z
N MET A 1 -6.89 -21.22 0.88
CA MET A 1 -6.31 -19.90 0.55
C MET A 1 -5.71 -19.14 1.74
N LYS A 2 -5.76 -19.63 3.00
CA LYS A 2 -5.17 -18.92 4.17
C LYS A 2 -3.64 -19.12 4.33
N ALA A 3 -3.08 -20.18 3.74
CA ALA A 3 -1.67 -20.56 3.91
C ALA A 3 -0.66 -19.75 3.05
N LEU A 4 -1.12 -19.02 2.02
CA LEU A 4 -0.25 -18.17 1.20
C LEU A 4 -0.12 -16.75 1.78
N ALA A 5 -1.15 -16.29 2.48
CA ALA A 5 -1.22 -15.03 3.21
C ALA A 5 -0.12 -14.90 4.28
N ASP A 6 0.27 -15.98 4.95
CA ASP A 6 1.27 -15.94 6.04
C ASP A 6 2.72 -15.70 5.57
N ARG A 7 2.96 -15.65 4.26
CA ARG A 7 4.28 -15.33 3.72
C ARG A 7 4.35 -13.83 3.44
N ARG A 8 5.10 -13.08 4.26
CA ARG A 8 5.46 -11.65 4.05
C ARG A 8 5.64 -11.23 2.59
N ARG A 9 6.22 -12.09 1.76
CA ARG A 9 6.47 -11.83 0.33
C ARG A 9 5.20 -11.72 -0.51
N VAL A 10 4.13 -12.46 -0.18
CA VAL A 10 2.90 -12.44 -0.99
C VAL A 10 2.24 -11.07 -0.91
N TYR A 11 2.22 -10.46 0.29
CA TYR A 11 1.70 -9.11 0.46
C TYR A 11 2.63 -8.03 -0.03
N HIS A 12 3.94 -8.24 -0.01
CA HIS A 12 4.90 -7.30 -0.61
C HIS A 12 4.75 -7.15 -2.14
N PHE A 13 4.31 -8.19 -2.85
CA PHE A 13 4.06 -8.13 -4.30
C PHE A 13 2.58 -7.90 -4.65
N PHE A 14 1.72 -7.71 -3.64
CA PHE A 14 0.30 -7.53 -3.86
C PHE A 14 0.05 -6.11 -4.38
N ASP A 15 -0.42 -5.98 -5.62
CA ASP A 15 -0.72 -4.66 -6.14
C ASP A 15 -2.08 -4.17 -5.65
N VAL A 16 -2.04 -3.32 -4.61
CA VAL A 16 -3.24 -2.67 -4.06
C VAL A 16 -3.90 -1.75 -5.09
N LEU A 17 -3.16 -1.22 -6.08
CA LEU A 17 -3.72 -0.36 -7.14
C LEU A 17 -4.53 -1.16 -8.16
N SER A 18 -4.20 -2.44 -8.37
CA SER A 18 -4.95 -3.34 -9.26
C SER A 18 -6.33 -3.71 -8.71
N PHE A 19 -6.56 -3.55 -7.39
CA PHE A 19 -7.93 -3.53 -6.88
C PHE A 19 -8.55 -2.20 -7.26
N LEU A 20 -9.44 -2.24 -8.25
CA LEU A 20 -10.39 -1.15 -8.48
C LEU A 20 -10.97 -0.78 -7.11
N TRP A 21 -10.88 0.49 -6.71
CA TRP A 21 -11.25 0.95 -5.36
C TRP A 21 -12.72 0.65 -4.99
N GLY A 22 -13.53 0.16 -5.94
CA GLY A 22 -14.90 -0.34 -5.75
C GLY A 22 -15.06 -1.86 -5.62
N LEU A 23 -14.01 -2.67 -5.83
CA LEU A 23 -13.97 -4.08 -5.43
C LEU A 23 -13.46 -4.13 -3.98
N ALA A 24 -14.32 -4.58 -3.06
CA ALA A 24 -13.99 -4.60 -1.64
C ALA A 24 -12.78 -5.52 -1.38
N MET A 25 -11.60 -4.92 -1.22
CA MET A 25 -10.47 -5.62 -0.64
C MET A 25 -10.81 -5.95 0.83
N PRO A 26 -10.54 -7.17 1.30
CA PRO A 26 -10.72 -7.51 2.70
C PRO A 26 -9.93 -6.54 3.60
N SER A 27 -10.57 -6.00 4.64
CA SER A 27 -9.97 -5.00 5.53
C SER A 27 -8.70 -5.51 6.23
N GLU A 28 -8.67 -6.79 6.60
CA GLU A 28 -7.49 -7.45 7.19
C GLU A 28 -6.31 -7.47 6.20
N LEU A 29 -6.58 -7.75 4.93
CA LEU A 29 -5.58 -7.79 3.87
C LEU A 29 -4.97 -6.40 3.65
N LEU A 30 -5.82 -5.39 3.55
CA LEU A 30 -5.39 -4.00 3.38
C LEU A 30 -4.52 -3.56 4.56
N LYS A 31 -4.95 -3.87 5.80
CA LYS A 31 -4.19 -3.54 7.01
C LYS A 31 -2.79 -4.16 6.99
N THR A 32 -2.68 -5.44 6.63
CA THR A 32 -1.38 -6.11 6.53
C THR A 32 -0.50 -5.51 5.44
N CYS A 33 -1.05 -5.11 4.30
CA CYS A 33 -0.27 -4.43 3.25
C CYS A 33 0.34 -3.11 3.73
N TYR A 34 -0.42 -2.32 4.52
CA TYR A 34 0.08 -1.08 5.13
C TYR A 34 1.14 -1.36 6.21
N GLU A 35 0.95 -2.38 7.06
CA GLU A 35 1.92 -2.78 8.08
C GLU A 35 3.25 -3.25 7.45
N GLU A 36 3.20 -4.00 6.35
CA GLU A 36 4.37 -4.48 5.62
C GLU A 36 4.98 -3.43 4.68
N ARG A 37 4.39 -2.22 4.59
CA ARG A 37 4.83 -1.14 3.69
C ARG A 37 5.05 -1.65 2.26
N ASN A 38 4.05 -2.34 1.73
CA ASN A 38 4.02 -2.76 0.34
C ASN A 38 4.23 -1.54 -0.59
N PRO A 39 4.93 -1.69 -1.73
CA PRO A 39 5.14 -0.64 -2.73
C PRO A 39 3.89 0.18 -3.07
N SER A 40 2.77 -0.48 -3.38
CA SER A 40 1.50 0.18 -3.69
C SER A 40 0.96 0.98 -2.50
N THR A 41 1.10 0.49 -1.27
CA THR A 41 0.70 1.26 -0.07
C THR A 41 1.60 2.46 0.19
N LEU A 42 2.91 2.32 -0.02
CA LEU A 42 3.87 3.43 0.10
C LEU A 42 3.60 4.50 -0.96
N TYR A 43 3.22 4.09 -2.17
CA TYR A 43 2.80 5.00 -3.23
C TYR A 43 1.53 5.77 -2.84
N ILE A 44 0.47 5.07 -2.38
CA ILE A 44 -0.79 5.71 -1.96
C ILE A 44 -0.54 6.70 -0.81
N GLU A 45 0.20 6.30 0.22
CA GLU A 45 0.55 7.17 1.34
C GLU A 45 1.38 8.37 0.87
N GLY A 46 2.38 8.14 0.01
CA GLY A 46 3.22 9.19 -0.55
C GLY A 46 2.43 10.22 -1.37
N VAL A 47 1.48 9.77 -2.20
CA VAL A 47 0.57 10.66 -2.96
C VAL A 47 -0.33 11.46 -2.02
N GLN A 48 -0.86 10.84 -0.96
CA GLN A 48 -1.70 11.53 0.02
C GLN A 48 -0.91 12.59 0.80
N PHE A 49 0.33 12.27 1.21
CA PHE A 49 1.23 13.24 1.85
C PHE A 49 1.55 14.40 0.92
N PHE A 50 1.81 14.11 -0.35
CA PHE A 50 2.17 15.12 -1.34
C PHE A 50 1.02 16.09 -1.66
N TYR A 51 -0.18 15.56 -1.92
CA TYR A 51 -1.30 16.36 -2.42
C TYR A 51 -2.32 16.78 -1.35
N THR A 52 -2.59 15.93 -0.36
CA THR A 52 -3.63 16.19 0.65
C THR A 52 -3.07 16.89 1.88
N PHE A 53 -1.89 16.47 2.34
CA PHE A 53 -1.26 17.03 3.54
C PHE A 53 -0.23 18.12 3.24
N GLU A 54 -0.02 18.45 1.96
CA GLU A 54 0.96 19.45 1.49
C GLU A 54 2.41 19.19 1.97
N LYS A 55 2.71 17.93 2.33
CA LYS A 55 4.02 17.46 2.77
C LYS A 55 4.80 16.91 1.59
N GLN A 56 5.25 17.82 0.75
CA GLN A 56 5.84 17.48 -0.55
C GLN A 56 7.13 16.66 -0.43
N GLU A 57 8.02 16.99 0.52
CA GLU A 57 9.28 16.26 0.68
C GLU A 57 9.05 14.85 1.22
N GLU A 58 8.22 14.69 2.25
CA GLU A 58 7.90 13.38 2.83
C GLU A 58 7.10 12.52 1.86
N GLY A 59 6.13 13.11 1.15
CA GLY A 59 5.36 12.42 0.12
C GLY A 59 6.25 11.91 -1.00
N LEU A 60 7.17 12.75 -1.50
CA LEU A 60 8.12 12.36 -2.54
C LEU A 60 9.10 11.29 -2.05
N ALA A 61 9.56 11.38 -0.79
CA ALA A 61 10.44 10.38 -0.20
C ALA A 61 9.75 9.01 -0.09
N LEU A 62 8.45 8.96 0.21
CA LEU A 62 7.66 7.74 0.25
C LEU A 62 7.43 7.17 -1.16
N VAL A 63 7.06 8.00 -2.13
CA VAL A 63 6.87 7.56 -3.53
C VAL A 63 8.16 6.98 -4.13
N LYS A 64 9.33 7.54 -3.79
CA LYS A 64 10.63 7.02 -4.26
C LYS A 64 11.03 5.69 -3.61
N ARG A 65 10.43 5.33 -2.49
CA ARG A 65 10.71 4.10 -1.75
C ARG A 65 9.75 2.96 -2.08
N ALA A 66 8.62 3.28 -2.70
CA ALA A 66 7.70 2.31 -3.27
C ALA A 66 8.39 1.53 -4.40
#